data_AF-A0A7X1ZPK2-F1
#
_entry.id   AF-A0A7X1ZPK2-F1
#
_cell.length_a   1.000
_cell.length_b   1.000
_cell.length_c   1.000
_cell.angle_alpha   90.00
_cell.angle_beta   90.00
_cell.angle_gamma   90.00
#
_symmetry.space_group_name_H-M   'P 1'
#
loop_
_entity.id
_entity.type
_entity.pdbx_description
1 polymer ?
#
loop_
_entity_poly.entity_id
_entity_poly.type
_entity_poly.pdbx_seq_one_letter_code
_entity_poly.pdbx_strand_id
1 'polypeptide(L)'
;FTEKKYDEAIALLKQFLEINPNVYQAFISIGDCYREKGELEQALEEYNKALEQAKKDESMGMEMTAKALARIGECYMRKEDFETAQDYFKLSIESYPENEILAYNVGEIYFSNRRIDEAIYYFELSTQIKSDWGLPYLKLGYAYLNKGDYEKAKLNLNKFLELDPESPEAPAVENMIDYLEKIKK
;
A
#
# COMPACT_ATOMS: atom_id res chain seq x y z
N PHE A 1 -13.52 8.50 8.10
CA PHE A 1 -14.39 9.58 7.53
C PHE A 1 -15.81 9.02 7.40
N THR A 2 -16.85 9.86 7.46
CA THR A 2 -18.26 9.43 7.34
C THR A 2 -18.71 9.48 5.88
N GLU A 3 -19.65 8.62 5.45
CA GLU A 3 -20.18 8.55 4.07
C GLU A 3 -20.50 9.93 3.46
N LYS A 4 -21.19 10.79 4.23
CA LYS A 4 -21.53 12.16 3.82
C LYS A 4 -20.32 13.01 3.37
N LYS A 5 -19.15 12.81 3.99
CA LYS A 5 -17.94 13.56 3.63
C LYS A 5 -17.34 13.08 2.32
N TYR A 6 -17.52 11.80 1.98
CA TYR A 6 -17.06 11.27 0.69
C TYR A 6 -17.92 11.79 -0.45
N ASP A 7 -19.24 11.89 -0.29
CA ASP A 7 -20.12 12.45 -1.32
C ASP A 7 -19.84 13.94 -1.60
N GLU A 8 -19.65 14.74 -0.55
CA GLU A 8 -19.24 16.14 -0.68
C GLU A 8 -17.88 16.28 -1.38
N ALA A 9 -16.90 15.44 -1.02
CA ALA A 9 -15.58 15.43 -1.65
C ALA A 9 -15.67 15.04 -3.14
N ILE A 10 -16.44 14.02 -3.48
CA ILE A 10 -16.68 13.60 -4.86
C ILE A 10 -17.30 14.73 -5.68
N ALA A 11 -18.32 15.41 -5.15
CA ALA A 11 -18.97 16.52 -5.84
C ALA A 11 -18.00 17.68 -6.14
N LEU A 12 -17.18 18.07 -5.14
CA LEU A 12 -16.17 19.12 -5.31
C LEU A 12 -15.09 18.73 -6.32
N LEU A 13 -14.59 17.49 -6.25
CA LEU A 13 -13.57 16.99 -7.18
C LEU A 13 -14.11 16.89 -8.62
N LYS A 14 -15.38 16.52 -8.80
CA LYS A 14 -16.02 16.52 -10.13
C LYS A 14 -16.17 17.92 -10.70
N GLN A 15 -16.60 18.91 -9.90
CA GLN A 15 -16.62 20.31 -10.33
C GLN A 15 -15.22 20.83 -10.69
N PHE A 16 -14.20 20.44 -9.92
CA PHE A 16 -12.81 20.78 -10.24
C PHE A 16 -12.36 20.20 -11.59
N LEU A 17 -12.76 18.96 -11.91
CA LEU A 17 -12.47 18.31 -13.19
C LEU A 17 -13.21 18.94 -14.38
N GLU A 18 -14.38 19.55 -14.18
CA GLU A 18 -15.06 20.32 -15.25
C GLU A 18 -14.18 21.50 -15.74
N ILE A 19 -13.40 22.08 -14.82
CA ILE A 19 -12.49 23.19 -15.11
C ILE A 19 -11.12 22.65 -15.56
N ASN A 20 -10.64 21.55 -14.96
CA ASN A 20 -9.32 20.97 -15.19
C ASN A 20 -9.43 19.47 -15.55
N PRO A 21 -9.79 19.11 -16.80
CA PRO A 21 -10.19 17.74 -17.15
C PRO A 21 -9.07 16.70 -17.13
N ASN A 22 -7.80 17.12 -17.05
CA ASN A 22 -6.64 16.23 -17.23
C ASN A 22 -5.88 15.96 -15.93
N VAL A 23 -6.50 16.17 -14.76
CA VAL A 23 -5.84 15.97 -13.46
C VAL A 23 -6.08 14.54 -12.97
N TYR A 24 -5.16 13.62 -13.26
CA TYR A 24 -5.25 12.21 -12.83
C TYR A 24 -5.30 12.04 -11.30
N GLN A 25 -4.73 12.97 -10.51
CA GLN A 25 -4.86 12.94 -9.05
C GLN A 25 -6.31 13.11 -8.59
N ALA A 26 -7.12 13.89 -9.30
CA ALA A 26 -8.52 14.07 -8.97
C ALA A 26 -9.32 12.79 -9.25
N PHE A 27 -9.07 12.13 -10.39
CA PHE A 27 -9.64 10.82 -10.69
C PHE A 27 -9.26 9.76 -9.63
N ILE A 28 -8.00 9.68 -9.22
CA ILE A 28 -7.55 8.79 -8.13
C ILE A 28 -8.27 9.13 -6.82
N SER A 29 -8.40 10.41 -6.48
CA SER A 29 -9.04 10.84 -5.23
C SER A 29 -10.54 10.54 -5.19
N ILE A 30 -11.24 10.70 -6.32
CA ILE A 30 -12.65 10.30 -6.46
C ILE A 30 -12.76 8.77 -6.33
N GLY A 31 -11.89 8.02 -7.00
CA GLY A 31 -11.84 6.56 -6.88
C GLY A 31 -11.61 6.11 -5.44
N ASP A 32 -10.69 6.74 -4.72
CA ASP A 32 -10.42 6.46 -3.30
C ASP A 32 -11.68 6.72 -2.45
N CYS A 33 -12.44 7.78 -2.72
CA CYS A 33 -13.71 8.04 -2.04
C CYS A 33 -14.74 6.93 -2.31
N TYR A 34 -14.93 6.53 -3.57
CA TYR A 34 -15.84 5.43 -3.92
C TYR A 34 -15.42 4.11 -3.29
N ARG A 35 -14.11 3.80 -3.29
CA ARG A 35 -13.55 2.60 -2.68
C ARG A 35 -13.82 2.54 -1.17
N GLU A 36 -13.63 3.66 -0.47
CA GLU A 36 -13.93 3.74 0.98
C GLU A 36 -15.43 3.62 1.27
N LYS A 37 -16.31 4.02 0.35
CA LYS A 37 -17.76 3.76 0.44
C LYS A 37 -18.16 2.32 0.10
N GLY A 38 -17.25 1.50 -0.42
CA GLY A 38 -17.55 0.16 -0.93
C GLY A 38 -18.17 0.14 -2.33
N GLU A 39 -18.23 1.29 -3.01
CA GLU A 39 -18.73 1.45 -4.38
C GLU A 39 -17.61 1.10 -5.38
N LEU A 40 -17.23 -0.18 -5.40
CA LEU A 40 -15.99 -0.63 -6.06
C LEU A 40 -16.03 -0.48 -7.58
N GLU A 41 -17.17 -0.67 -8.23
CA GLU A 41 -17.30 -0.50 -9.69
C GLU A 41 -17.06 0.96 -10.11
N GLN A 42 -17.58 1.92 -9.35
CA GLN A 42 -17.35 3.34 -9.61
C GLN A 42 -15.90 3.73 -9.30
N ALA A 43 -15.31 3.14 -8.26
CA ALA A 43 -13.88 3.33 -7.98
C ALA A 43 -13.01 2.86 -9.16
N LEU A 44 -13.30 1.67 -9.70
CA LEU A 44 -12.61 1.11 -10.86
C LEU A 44 -12.76 2.01 -12.10
N GLU A 45 -13.93 2.57 -12.35
CA GLU A 45 -14.14 3.50 -13.46
C GLU A 45 -13.23 4.73 -13.35
N GLU A 46 -13.16 5.34 -12.16
CA GLU A 46 -12.36 6.54 -11.93
C GLU A 46 -10.86 6.25 -11.97
N TYR A 47 -10.40 5.11 -11.44
CA TYR A 47 -9.00 4.70 -11.57
C TYR A 47 -8.60 4.42 -13.03
N ASN A 48 -9.48 3.86 -13.85
CA ASN A 48 -9.21 3.67 -15.28
C ASN A 48 -9.09 5.01 -16.02
N LYS A 49 -9.94 6.00 -15.69
CA LYS A 49 -9.79 7.37 -16.21
C LYS A 49 -8.43 7.97 -15.82
N ALA A 50 -7.98 7.74 -14.59
CA ALA A 50 -6.65 8.17 -14.15
C ALA A 50 -5.53 7.53 -14.99
N LEU A 51 -5.61 6.23 -15.28
CA LEU A 51 -4.65 5.52 -16.13
C LEU A 51 -4.61 6.08 -17.57
N GLU A 52 -5.78 6.34 -18.16
CA GLU A 52 -5.86 6.91 -19.51
C GLU A 52 -5.20 8.28 -19.63
N GLN A 53 -5.31 9.10 -18.59
CA GLN A 53 -4.68 10.41 -18.56
C GLN A 53 -3.18 10.32 -18.22
N ALA A 54 -2.79 9.45 -17.28
CA ALA A 54 -1.40 9.25 -16.89
C ALA A 54 -0.53 8.79 -18.08
N LYS A 55 -1.08 7.99 -19.01
CA LYS A 55 -0.39 7.59 -20.26
C LYS A 55 0.01 8.76 -21.17
N LYS A 56 -0.56 9.95 -20.97
CA LYS A 56 -0.28 11.15 -21.78
C LYS A 56 0.73 12.09 -21.12
N ASP A 57 1.13 11.81 -19.87
CA ASP A 57 2.06 12.62 -19.09
C ASP A 57 3.41 11.89 -18.97
N GLU A 58 4.43 12.37 -19.69
CA GLU A 58 5.78 11.78 -19.66
C GLU A 58 6.55 12.07 -18.37
N SER A 59 6.10 13.03 -17.54
CA SER A 59 6.80 13.42 -16.32
C SER A 59 6.37 12.56 -15.14
N MET A 60 5.09 12.63 -14.79
CA MET A 60 4.54 12.01 -13.58
C MET A 60 3.65 10.79 -13.91
N GLY A 61 3.45 10.50 -15.19
CA GLY A 61 2.58 9.43 -15.64
C GLY A 61 3.02 8.06 -15.16
N MET A 62 4.33 7.81 -14.99
CA MET A 62 4.84 6.53 -14.48
C MET A 62 4.38 6.25 -13.05
N GLU A 63 4.62 7.20 -12.14
CA GLU A 63 4.21 7.08 -10.73
C GLU A 63 2.69 6.93 -10.60
N MET A 64 1.95 7.68 -11.41
CA MET A 64 0.49 7.75 -11.31
C MET A 64 -0.18 6.56 -11.97
N THR A 65 0.43 6.03 -13.03
CA THR A 65 0.08 4.73 -13.61
C THR A 65 0.23 3.64 -12.57
N ALA A 66 1.39 3.57 -11.91
CA ALA A 66 1.64 2.59 -10.88
C ALA A 66 0.64 2.71 -9.72
N LYS A 67 0.44 3.93 -9.19
CA LYS A 67 -0.52 4.17 -8.10
C LYS A 67 -1.95 3.77 -8.48
N ALA A 68 -2.43 4.10 -9.68
CA ALA A 68 -3.75 3.72 -10.13
C ALA A 68 -3.90 2.20 -10.32
N LEU A 69 -2.86 1.52 -10.83
CA LEU A 69 -2.83 0.04 -10.91
C LEU A 69 -2.91 -0.60 -9.52
N ALA A 70 -2.16 -0.11 -8.53
CA ALA A 70 -2.25 -0.60 -7.15
C ALA A 70 -3.66 -0.41 -6.56
N ARG A 71 -4.30 0.74 -6.83
CA ARG A 71 -5.67 1.00 -6.38
C ARG A 71 -6.71 0.09 -7.02
N ILE A 72 -6.54 -0.24 -8.30
CA ILE A 72 -7.37 -1.24 -8.99
C ILE A 72 -7.17 -2.62 -8.36
N GLY A 73 -5.92 -3.01 -8.11
CA GLY A 73 -5.62 -4.26 -7.39
C GLY A 73 -6.28 -4.32 -6.02
N GLU A 74 -6.28 -3.20 -5.27
CA GLU A 74 -6.96 -3.10 -3.98
C GLU A 74 -8.49 -3.25 -4.10
N CYS A 75 -9.11 -2.74 -5.15
CA CYS A 75 -10.53 -2.98 -5.44
C CYS A 75 -10.80 -4.46 -5.67
N TYR A 76 -9.99 -5.16 -6.47
CA TYR A 76 -10.16 -6.60 -6.70
C TYR A 76 -9.89 -7.42 -5.43
N MET A 77 -8.93 -7.00 -4.60
CA MET A 77 -8.69 -7.60 -3.28
C MET A 77 -9.94 -7.52 -2.39
N ARG A 78 -10.62 -6.35 -2.35
CA ARG A 78 -11.90 -6.19 -1.61
C ARG A 78 -13.06 -6.99 -2.21
N LYS A 79 -12.99 -7.34 -3.50
CA LYS A 79 -13.94 -8.25 -4.18
C LYS A 79 -13.62 -9.73 -3.98
N GLU A 80 -12.56 -10.05 -3.22
CA GLU A 80 -12.00 -11.40 -3.05
C GLU A 80 -11.50 -12.04 -4.36
N ASP A 81 -11.30 -11.25 -5.41
CA ASP A 81 -10.69 -11.67 -6.68
C ASP A 81 -9.17 -11.50 -6.57
N PHE A 82 -8.57 -12.46 -5.88
CA PHE A 82 -7.16 -12.38 -5.49
C PHE A 82 -6.19 -12.56 -6.65
N GLU A 83 -6.58 -13.33 -7.67
CA GLU A 83 -5.76 -13.55 -8.87
C GLU A 83 -5.66 -12.23 -9.66
N THR A 84 -6.79 -11.60 -9.95
CA THR A 84 -6.81 -10.30 -10.64
C THR A 84 -6.10 -9.22 -9.82
N ALA A 85 -6.30 -9.21 -8.49
CA ALA A 85 -5.59 -8.27 -7.62
C ALA A 85 -4.07 -8.42 -7.73
N GLN A 86 -3.56 -9.66 -7.73
CA GLN A 86 -2.14 -9.96 -7.85
C GLN A 86 -1.56 -9.48 -9.19
N ASP A 87 -2.28 -9.69 -10.29
CA ASP A 87 -1.88 -9.20 -11.61
C ASP A 87 -1.74 -7.67 -11.64
N TYR A 88 -2.71 -6.95 -11.07
CA TYR A 88 -2.65 -5.49 -11.00
C TYR A 88 -1.55 -4.96 -10.09
N PHE A 89 -1.28 -5.63 -8.96
CA PHE A 89 -0.14 -5.25 -8.11
C PHE A 89 1.19 -5.47 -8.81
N LYS A 90 1.34 -6.59 -9.53
CA LYS A 90 2.53 -6.85 -10.34
C LYS A 90 2.72 -5.77 -11.40
N LEU A 91 1.67 -5.44 -12.15
CA LEU A 91 1.70 -4.35 -13.14
C LEU A 91 2.05 -3.00 -12.50
N SER A 92 1.56 -2.72 -11.30
CA SER A 92 1.92 -1.51 -10.55
C SER A 92 3.43 -1.44 -10.29
N ILE A 93 4.02 -2.51 -9.77
CA ILE A 93 5.45 -2.55 -9.49
C ILE A 93 6.28 -2.49 -10.77
N GLU A 94 5.89 -3.23 -11.80
CA GLU A 94 6.57 -3.20 -13.11
C GLU A 94 6.52 -1.83 -13.78
N SER A 95 5.46 -1.06 -13.52
CA SER A 95 5.32 0.30 -14.06
C SER A 95 6.30 1.28 -13.41
N TYR A 96 6.65 1.09 -12.14
CA TYR A 96 7.67 1.93 -11.48
C TYR A 96 8.52 1.12 -10.48
N PRO A 97 9.47 0.30 -10.97
CA PRO A 97 10.16 -0.71 -10.16
C PRO A 97 11.08 -0.15 -9.07
N GLU A 98 11.54 1.09 -9.23
CA GLU A 98 12.46 1.75 -8.30
C GLU A 98 11.74 2.41 -7.11
N ASN A 99 10.40 2.39 -7.10
CA ASN A 99 9.62 3.03 -6.05
C ASN A 99 9.30 2.04 -4.93
N GLU A 100 10.07 2.12 -3.84
CA GLU A 100 9.96 1.27 -2.66
C GLU A 100 8.60 1.39 -1.97
N ILE A 101 7.97 2.56 -2.06
CA ILE A 101 6.70 2.89 -1.40
C ILE A 101 5.56 2.10 -2.05
N LEU A 102 5.63 1.82 -3.35
CA LEU A 102 4.63 0.97 -4.02
C LEU A 102 4.63 -0.45 -3.48
N ALA A 103 5.82 -1.07 -3.40
CA ALA A 103 5.95 -2.42 -2.85
C ALA A 103 5.46 -2.46 -1.39
N TYR A 104 5.83 -1.47 -0.58
CA TYR A 104 5.35 -1.35 0.79
C TYR A 104 3.81 -1.24 0.87
N ASN A 105 3.20 -0.36 0.07
CA ASN A 105 1.75 -0.17 0.08
C ASN A 105 1.00 -1.44 -0.36
N VAL A 106 1.51 -2.17 -1.34
CA VAL A 106 0.95 -3.47 -1.73
C VAL A 106 1.08 -4.49 -0.58
N GLY A 107 2.23 -4.51 0.10
CA GLY A 107 2.43 -5.32 1.30
C GLY A 107 1.41 -5.03 2.40
N GLU A 108 1.11 -3.74 2.66
CA GLU A 108 0.08 -3.31 3.62
C GLU A 108 -1.32 -3.78 3.21
N ILE A 109 -1.64 -3.74 1.91
CA ILE A 109 -2.91 -4.24 1.38
C ILE A 109 -3.04 -5.74 1.65
N TYR A 110 -2.03 -6.54 1.32
CA TYR A 110 -2.04 -7.97 1.63
C TYR A 110 -2.10 -8.25 3.13
N PHE A 111 -1.32 -7.51 3.93
CA PHE A 111 -1.29 -7.67 5.39
C PHE A 111 -2.65 -7.41 6.03
N SER A 112 -3.31 -6.31 5.65
CA SER A 112 -4.66 -5.97 6.13
C SER A 112 -5.73 -6.99 5.70
N ASN A 113 -5.51 -7.68 4.59
CA ASN A 113 -6.36 -8.78 4.10
C ASN A 113 -5.92 -10.16 4.64
N ARG A 114 -5.04 -10.20 5.66
CA ARG A 114 -4.51 -11.43 6.31
C ARG A 114 -3.79 -12.39 5.37
N ARG A 115 -3.33 -11.89 4.21
CA ARG A 115 -2.54 -12.62 3.22
C ARG A 115 -1.06 -12.44 3.56
N ILE A 116 -0.63 -13.12 4.61
CA ILE A 116 0.63 -12.82 5.30
C ILE A 116 1.85 -13.18 4.45
N ASP A 117 1.80 -14.26 3.67
CA ASP A 117 2.93 -14.68 2.83
C ASP A 117 3.19 -13.68 1.70
N GLU A 118 2.13 -13.21 1.03
CA GLU A 118 2.23 -12.19 0.01
C GLU A 118 2.67 -10.84 0.61
N ALA A 119 2.16 -10.48 1.79
CA ALA A 119 2.61 -9.29 2.49
C ALA A 119 4.12 -9.31 2.77
N ILE A 120 4.65 -10.44 3.25
CA ILE A 120 6.10 -10.64 3.48
C ILE A 120 6.86 -10.43 2.17
N TYR A 121 6.44 -11.06 1.07
CA TYR A 121 7.10 -10.91 -0.22
C TYR A 121 7.23 -9.44 -0.65
N TYR A 122 6.14 -8.67 -0.56
CA TYR A 122 6.16 -7.27 -0.98
C TYR A 122 6.90 -6.34 -0.01
N PHE A 123 6.88 -6.62 1.30
CA PHE A 123 7.74 -5.89 2.23
C PHE A 123 9.22 -6.22 2.02
N GLU A 124 9.58 -7.48 1.79
CA GLU A 124 10.96 -7.86 1.43
C GLU A 124 11.40 -7.16 0.14
N LEU A 125 10.54 -7.10 -0.88
CA LEU A 125 10.81 -6.37 -2.11
C LEU A 125 11.08 -4.89 -1.83
N SER A 126 10.28 -4.25 -0.98
CA SER A 126 10.49 -2.86 -0.55
C SER A 126 11.87 -2.66 0.11
N THR A 127 12.28 -3.57 1.00
CA THR A 127 13.62 -3.53 1.63
C THR A 127 14.78 -3.76 0.66
N GLN A 128 14.54 -4.47 -0.44
CA GLN A 128 15.55 -4.69 -1.49
C GLN A 128 15.74 -3.46 -2.36
N ILE A 129 14.65 -2.72 -2.63
CA ILE A 129 14.71 -1.45 -3.37
C ILE A 129 15.38 -0.38 -2.50
N LYS A 130 15.00 -0.30 -1.21
CA LYS A 130 15.57 0.65 -0.26
C LYS A 130 15.82 0.02 1.11
N SER A 131 17.09 -0.23 1.41
CA SER A 131 17.52 -0.96 2.61
C SER A 131 17.68 -0.09 3.86
N ASP A 132 17.69 1.24 3.71
CA ASP A 132 17.81 2.22 4.79
C ASP A 132 16.45 2.83 5.20
N TRP A 133 15.35 2.14 4.88
CA TRP A 133 14.00 2.54 5.28
C TRP A 133 13.45 1.55 6.33
N GLY A 134 13.24 2.01 7.57
CA GLY A 134 12.86 1.13 8.67
C GLY A 134 11.44 0.57 8.59
N LEU A 135 10.46 1.33 8.07
CA LEU A 135 9.04 0.93 8.10
C LEU A 135 8.74 -0.46 7.49
N PRO A 136 9.29 -0.84 6.31
CA PRO A 136 9.14 -2.20 5.81
C PRO A 136 9.66 -3.29 6.76
N TYR A 137 10.78 -3.05 7.46
CA TYR A 137 11.31 -4.00 8.45
C TYR A 137 10.38 -4.15 9.66
N LEU A 138 9.78 -3.06 10.13
CA LEU A 138 8.76 -3.12 11.18
C LEU A 138 7.59 -4.02 10.75
N LYS A 139 7.10 -3.83 9.53
CA LYS A 139 5.98 -4.62 8.99
C LYS A 139 6.35 -6.08 8.74
N LEU A 140 7.58 -6.37 8.29
CA LEU A 140 8.10 -7.74 8.25
C LEU A 140 8.13 -8.39 9.63
N GLY A 141 8.58 -7.65 10.65
CA GLY A 141 8.52 -8.09 12.04
C GLY A 141 7.12 -8.54 12.44
N TYR A 142 6.11 -7.70 12.19
CA TYR A 142 4.70 -8.02 12.47
C TYR A 142 4.16 -9.18 11.64
N ALA A 143 4.52 -9.28 10.36
CA ALA A 143 4.10 -10.38 9.49
C ALA A 143 4.68 -11.72 9.95
N TYR A 144 5.96 -11.75 10.32
CA TYR A 144 6.59 -12.96 10.86
C TYR A 144 6.05 -13.35 12.24
N LEU A 145 5.68 -12.38 13.09
CA LEU A 145 4.92 -12.66 14.32
C LEU A 145 3.59 -13.36 14.03
N ASN A 146 2.83 -12.89 13.03
CA ASN A 146 1.57 -13.54 12.63
C ASN A 146 1.79 -14.98 12.12
N LYS A 147 2.93 -15.27 11.49
CA LYS A 147 3.31 -16.64 11.10
C LYS A 147 3.85 -17.50 12.25
N GLY A 148 4.15 -16.91 13.40
CA GLY A 148 4.85 -17.59 14.50
C GLY A 148 6.35 -17.82 14.26
N ASP A 149 6.94 -17.19 13.23
CA ASP A 149 8.39 -17.24 12.99
C ASP A 149 9.09 -16.18 13.84
N TYR A 150 9.26 -16.50 15.12
CA TYR A 150 9.81 -15.58 16.10
C TYR A 150 11.27 -15.20 15.85
N GLU A 151 12.06 -16.04 15.16
CA GLU A 151 13.44 -15.66 14.81
C GLU A 151 13.45 -14.57 13.75
N LYS A 152 12.70 -14.77 12.65
CA LYS A 152 12.62 -13.76 11.59
C LYS A 152 11.91 -12.49 12.05
N ALA A 153 10.91 -12.61 12.92
CA ALA A 153 10.26 -11.47 13.55
C ALA A 153 11.29 -10.61 14.30
N LYS A 154 12.04 -11.22 15.22
CA LYS A 154 13.08 -10.55 16.00
C LYS A 154 14.16 -9.93 15.12
N LEU A 155 14.61 -10.63 14.08
CA LEU A 155 15.60 -10.12 13.13
C LEU A 155 15.16 -8.80 12.50
N ASN A 156 13.94 -8.76 11.96
CA ASN A 156 13.42 -7.58 11.28
C ASN A 156 13.08 -6.44 12.25
N LEU A 157 12.55 -6.76 13.43
CA LEU A 157 12.29 -5.76 14.48
C LEU A 157 13.59 -5.09 14.98
N ASN A 158 14.68 -5.85 15.14
CA ASN A 158 15.98 -5.26 15.47
C ASN A 158 16.50 -4.36 14.34
N LYS A 159 16.33 -4.77 13.08
CA LYS A 159 16.75 -3.95 11.94
C LYS A 159 15.97 -2.62 11.88
N PHE A 160 14.68 -2.64 12.22
CA PHE A 160 13.89 -1.43 12.37
C PHE A 160 14.46 -0.48 13.44
N LEU A 161 14.77 -0.98 14.65
CA LEU A 161 15.36 -0.16 15.71
C LEU A 161 16.76 0.38 15.36
N GLU A 162 17.54 -0.36 14.55
CA GLU A 162 18.83 0.10 14.05
C GLU A 162 18.67 1.32 13.11
N LEU A 163 17.64 1.31 12.27
CA LEU A 163 17.39 2.34 11.27
C LEU A 163 16.65 3.56 11.84
N ASP A 164 15.63 3.30 12.68
CA ASP A 164 14.71 4.32 13.22
C ASP A 164 14.63 4.25 14.77
N PRO A 165 15.73 4.46 15.51
CA PRO A 165 15.74 4.30 16.97
C PRO A 165 14.84 5.30 17.72
N GLU A 166 14.59 6.47 17.12
CA GLU A 166 13.76 7.55 17.70
C GLU A 166 12.30 7.49 17.23
N SER A 167 11.91 6.44 16.51
CA SER A 167 10.53 6.28 16.06
C SER A 167 9.56 6.15 17.26
N PRO A 168 8.32 6.68 17.15
CA PRO A 168 7.28 6.47 18.16
C PRO A 168 6.97 5.00 18.47
N GLU A 169 7.21 4.11 17.52
CA GLU A 169 7.02 2.66 17.64
C GLU A 169 8.18 1.96 18.38
N ALA A 170 9.36 2.59 18.48
CA ALA A 170 10.56 1.96 19.02
C ALA A 170 10.38 1.34 20.42
N PRO A 171 9.79 2.03 21.42
CA PRO A 171 9.58 1.42 22.74
C PRO A 171 8.68 0.18 22.72
N ALA A 172 7.67 0.16 21.83
CA ALA A 172 6.81 -1.00 21.69
C ALA A 172 7.56 -2.18 21.06
N VAL A 173 8.43 -1.89 20.09
CA VAL A 173 9.26 -2.89 19.41
C VAL A 173 10.30 -3.50 20.35
N GLU A 174 10.97 -2.68 21.19
CA GLU A 174 11.89 -3.17 22.23
C GLU A 174 11.20 -4.17 23.16
N ASN A 175 10.01 -3.82 23.67
CA ASN A 175 9.21 -4.71 24.52
C ASN A 175 8.83 -6.02 23.81
N MET A 176 8.52 -5.97 22.51
CA MET A 176 8.25 -7.17 21.71
C MET A 176 9.48 -8.06 21.62
N ILE A 177 10.66 -7.50 21.34
CA ILE A 177 11.91 -8.25 21.26
C ILE A 177 12.22 -8.92 22.61
N ASP A 178 12.15 -8.19 23.72
CA ASP A 178 12.36 -8.71 25.07
C ASP A 178 11.43 -9.89 25.40
N TYR A 179 10.17 -9.81 24.97
CA TYR A 179 9.21 -10.90 25.14
C TYR A 179 9.62 -12.13 24.31
N LEU A 180 10.00 -11.93 23.04
CA LEU A 180 10.43 -13.01 22.14
C LEU A 180 11.68 -13.74 22.64
N GLU A 181 12.57 -13.05 23.36
CA GLU A 181 13.75 -13.66 23.97
C GLU A 181 13.41 -14.53 25.19
N LYS A 182 12.39 -14.14 25.96
CA LYS A 182 11.95 -14.89 27.16
C LYS A 182 11.25 -16.19 26.80
N ILE A 183 10.48 -16.24 25.71
CA ILE A 183 9.75 -17.45 25.29
C ILE A 183 10.65 -18.54 24.67
N LYS A 184 11.91 -18.22 24.32
CA LYS A 184 12.88 -19.18 23.78
C LYS A 184 13.80 -19.79 24.85
N LYS A 185 13.70 -19.34 26.11
CA LYS A 185 14.37 -19.94 27.29
C LYS A 185 13.42 -20.89 28.00
#